data_AF-A0A924G8C5-F1
#
_entry.id   AF-A0A924G8C5-F1
#
_cell.length_a   1.000
_cell.length_b   1.000
_cell.length_c   1.000
_cell.angle_alpha   90.00
_cell.angle_beta   90.00
_cell.angle_gamma   90.00
#
_symmetry.space_group_name_H-M   'P 1'
#
loop_
_entity.id
_entity.type
_entity.pdbx_description
1 polymer ?
#
loop_
_entity_poly.entity_id
_entity_poly.type
_entity_poly.pdbx_seq_one_letter_code
_entity_poly.pdbx_strand_id
1 'polypeptide(L)'
;TVRELDLAPVLSGMRVGFGSTNVFAQLEATRQGAGIGLLHAFMGEPDGFVVPVLPSEVDFRLQFSLSVRRDSLSVEAVRVVRDAVVDEVRSRASELTPPVR
;
A
#
# COMPACT_ATOMS: atom_id res chain seq x y z
N THR A 1 -5.68 6.59 9.51
CA THR A 1 -7.03 6.02 9.75
C THR A 1 -7.55 5.42 8.45
N VAL A 2 -8.58 4.54 8.46
CA VAL A 2 -9.14 3.97 7.20
C VAL A 2 -9.57 5.07 6.21
N ARG A 3 -9.89 6.28 6.70
CA ARG A 3 -10.21 7.45 5.86
C ARG A 3 -9.06 7.92 4.97
N GLU A 4 -7.80 7.71 5.36
CA GLU A 4 -6.63 8.05 4.51
C GLU A 4 -6.52 7.13 3.29
N LEU A 5 -7.22 5.99 3.29
CA LEU A 5 -7.29 5.08 2.15
C LEU A 5 -8.39 5.47 1.15
N ASP A 6 -9.33 6.35 1.54
CA ASP A 6 -10.35 6.87 0.63
C ASP A 6 -9.83 8.09 -0.11
N LEU A 7 -8.97 7.84 -1.10
CA LEU A 7 -8.38 8.90 -1.93
C LEU A 7 -9.30 9.32 -3.09
N ALA A 8 -10.41 8.61 -3.29
CA ALA A 8 -11.35 8.88 -4.37
C ALA A 8 -11.88 10.34 -4.41
N PRO A 9 -12.21 10.99 -3.28
CA PRO A 9 -12.66 12.37 -3.27
C PRO A 9 -11.61 13.38 -3.73
N VAL A 10 -10.32 13.04 -3.62
CA VAL A 10 -9.21 13.93 -4.01
C VAL A 10 -8.95 13.85 -5.52
N LEU A 11 -9.32 12.74 -6.15
CA LEU A 11 -9.24 12.51 -7.58
C LEU A 11 -10.51 13.03 -8.27
N SER A 12 -10.54 14.35 -8.52
CA SER A 12 -11.69 15.05 -9.09
C SER A 12 -12.21 14.39 -10.38
N GLY A 13 -13.49 14.05 -10.40
CA GLY A 13 -14.15 13.38 -11.53
C GLY A 13 -14.04 11.85 -11.54
N MET A 14 -13.34 11.23 -10.58
CA MET A 14 -13.30 9.78 -10.47
C MET A 14 -14.65 9.23 -10.02
N ARG A 15 -15.20 8.26 -10.78
CA ARG A 15 -16.38 7.50 -10.40
C ARG A 15 -15.96 6.12 -9.93
N VAL A 16 -16.26 5.79 -8.67
CA VAL A 16 -15.98 4.45 -8.12
C VAL A 16 -16.92 3.43 -8.76
N GLY A 17 -16.38 2.58 -9.63
CA GLY A 17 -17.12 1.46 -10.25
C GLY A 17 -17.08 0.18 -9.42
N PHE A 18 -16.03 -0.02 -8.63
CA PHE A 18 -15.81 -1.17 -7.76
C PHE A 18 -15.07 -0.72 -6.50
N GLY A 19 -15.49 -1.20 -5.33
CA GLY A 19 -14.86 -0.91 -4.05
C GLY A 19 -14.83 -2.15 -3.16
N SER A 20 -13.75 -2.34 -2.41
CA SER A 20 -13.57 -3.46 -1.49
C SER A 20 -12.63 -3.07 -0.35
N THR A 21 -12.76 -3.69 0.81
CA THR A 21 -11.79 -3.57 1.92
C THR A 21 -10.63 -4.56 1.81
N ASN A 22 -10.56 -5.32 0.71
CA ASN A 22 -9.50 -6.28 0.43
C ASN A 22 -8.72 -5.83 -0.81
N VAL A 23 -7.44 -5.50 -0.62
CA VAL A 23 -6.58 -5.02 -1.70
C VAL A 23 -6.34 -6.06 -2.80
N PHE A 24 -6.35 -7.36 -2.47
CA PHE A 24 -6.26 -8.41 -3.50
C PHE A 24 -7.51 -8.44 -4.39
N ALA A 25 -8.70 -8.19 -3.84
CA ALA A 25 -9.91 -8.09 -4.63
C ALA A 25 -9.88 -6.86 -5.56
N GLN A 26 -9.31 -5.74 -5.09
CA GLN A 26 -9.11 -4.54 -5.91
C GLN A 26 -8.09 -4.79 -7.04
N LEU A 27 -6.98 -5.48 -6.74
CA LEU A 27 -5.97 -5.86 -7.74
C LEU A 27 -6.58 -6.76 -8.82
N GLU A 28 -7.31 -7.82 -8.42
CA GLU A 28 -7.94 -8.73 -9.37
C GLU A 28 -9.03 -8.04 -10.20
N ALA A 29 -9.85 -7.17 -9.60
CA ALA A 29 -10.80 -6.38 -10.37
C ALA A 29 -10.10 -5.51 -11.43
N THR A 30 -8.96 -4.91 -11.09
CA THR A 30 -8.14 -4.12 -12.02
C THR A 30 -7.59 -4.99 -13.15
N ARG A 31 -7.05 -6.17 -12.82
CA ARG A 31 -6.54 -7.15 -13.79
C ARG A 31 -7.62 -7.65 -14.75
N GLN A 32 -8.86 -7.79 -14.29
CA GLN A 32 -10.00 -8.20 -15.11
C GLN A 32 -10.68 -7.04 -15.87
N GLY A 33 -10.09 -5.83 -15.86
CA GLY A 33 -10.56 -4.71 -16.67
C GLY A 33 -11.70 -3.90 -16.05
N ALA A 34 -11.88 -3.93 -14.73
CA ALA A 34 -12.87 -3.08 -14.04
C ALA A 34 -12.55 -1.57 -14.12
N GLY A 35 -11.37 -1.19 -14.63
CA GLY A 35 -10.95 0.19 -14.86
C GLY A 35 -9.55 0.46 -14.30
N ILE A 36 -9.30 1.72 -13.93
CA ILE A 36 -8.05 2.15 -13.26
C ILE A 36 -8.17 1.82 -11.77
N GLY A 37 -7.26 0.99 -11.26
CA GLY A 37 -7.16 0.63 -9.85
C GLY A 37 -6.29 1.59 -9.06
N LEU A 38 -6.78 2.02 -7.90
CA LEU A 38 -5.96 2.66 -6.88
C LEU A 38 -5.39 1.56 -5.97
N LEU A 39 -4.13 1.19 -6.18
CA LEU A 39 -3.48 0.03 -5.57
C LEU A 39 -2.20 0.43 -4.83
N HIS A 40 -1.72 -0.41 -3.92
CA HIS A 40 -0.37 -0.26 -3.38
C HIS A 40 0.67 -0.52 -4.47
N ALA A 41 1.66 0.37 -4.61
CA ALA A 41 2.63 0.30 -5.69
C ALA A 41 3.40 -1.03 -5.76
N PHE A 42 3.77 -1.60 -4.60
CA PHE A 42 4.48 -2.87 -4.51
C PHE A 42 3.65 -4.09 -4.95
N MET A 43 2.33 -3.95 -5.16
CA MET A 43 1.49 -5.05 -5.65
C MET A 43 1.48 -5.19 -7.17
N GLY A 44 1.89 -4.14 -7.89
CA GLY A 44 1.83 -4.12 -9.36
C GLY A 44 3.07 -4.66 -10.07
N GLU A 45 4.21 -4.70 -9.38
CA GLU A 45 5.53 -5.01 -9.93
C GLU A 45 5.78 -6.48 -10.36
N PRO A 46 5.27 -7.53 -9.69
CA PRO A 46 5.85 -8.86 -9.92
C PRO A 46 5.47 -9.54 -11.26
N ASP A 47 4.31 -9.22 -11.84
CA ASP A 47 3.68 -10.08 -12.86
C ASP A 47 3.40 -9.37 -14.21
N GLY A 48 3.64 -8.06 -14.32
CA GLY A 48 3.42 -7.28 -15.56
C GLY A 48 1.96 -7.09 -16.00
N PHE A 49 0.98 -7.60 -15.24
CA PHE A 49 -0.45 -7.49 -15.57
C PHE A 49 -1.06 -6.10 -15.31
N VAL A 50 -0.39 -5.26 -14.52
CA VAL A 50 -0.80 -3.88 -14.27
C VAL A 50 0.38 -2.96 -14.53
N VAL A 51 0.07 -1.76 -15.02
CA VAL A 51 1.07 -0.73 -15.30
C VAL A 51 0.71 0.54 -14.52
N PRO A 52 1.70 1.28 -13.98
CA PRO A 52 1.44 2.58 -13.38
C PRO A 52 0.84 3.55 -14.41
N VAL A 53 -0.14 4.34 -13.97
CA VAL A 53 -0.76 5.40 -14.77
C VAL A 53 -0.56 6.75 -14.09
N LEU A 54 -0.38 7.81 -14.88
CA LEU A 54 -0.15 9.18 -14.38
C LEU A 54 1.01 9.32 -13.38
N PRO A 55 2.20 8.73 -13.66
CA PRO A 55 3.30 8.69 -12.71
C PRO A 55 3.90 10.06 -12.36
N SER A 56 3.62 11.11 -13.15
CA SER A 56 4.09 12.48 -12.92
C SER A 56 3.03 13.37 -12.25
N GLU A 57 1.77 12.93 -12.20
CA GLU A 57 0.66 13.73 -11.71
C GLU A 57 0.10 13.21 -10.38
N VAL A 58 0.32 11.92 -10.06
CA VAL A 58 -0.25 11.26 -8.89
C VAL A 58 0.84 10.57 -8.07
N ASP A 59 1.12 11.12 -6.88
CA ASP A 59 2.00 10.50 -5.89
C ASP A 59 1.34 10.53 -4.49
N PHE A 60 0.61 9.47 -4.14
CA PHE A 60 0.06 9.29 -2.80
C PHE A 60 0.92 8.36 -1.96
N ARG A 61 1.52 8.90 -0.90
CA ARG A 61 2.33 8.13 0.05
C ARG A 61 1.55 7.96 1.36
N LEU A 62 1.27 6.71 1.70
CA LEU A 62 0.60 6.34 2.94
C LEU A 62 1.60 5.70 3.91
N GLN A 63 1.50 6.06 5.18
CA GLN A 63 2.38 5.53 6.22
C GLN A 63 1.86 4.19 6.74
N PHE A 64 2.73 3.18 6.77
CA PHE A 64 2.52 1.96 7.55
C PHE A 64 3.12 2.14 8.94
N SER A 65 2.36 1.75 9.97
CA SER A 65 2.79 1.82 11.37
C SER A 65 2.75 0.45 12.03
N LEU A 66 3.79 0.12 12.78
CA LEU A 66 3.80 -1.02 13.69
C LEU A 66 3.41 -0.55 15.10
N SER A 67 2.29 -1.05 15.60
CA SER A 67 1.76 -0.70 16.92
C SER A 67 1.95 -1.85 17.89
N VAL A 68 2.53 -1.56 19.05
CA VAL A 68 2.71 -2.51 20.16
C VAL A 68 2.17 -1.91 21.45
N ARG A 69 1.64 -2.74 22.35
CA ARG A 69 1.27 -2.28 23.69
C ARG A 69 2.54 -1.86 24.43
N ARG A 70 2.47 -0.74 25.16
CA ARG A 70 3.62 -0.16 25.86
C ARG A 70 4.33 -1.19 26.76
N ASP A 71 3.57 -1.93 27.56
CA ASP A 71 4.13 -2.90 28.51
C ASP A 71 4.73 -4.12 27.81
N SER A 72 4.26 -4.46 26.60
CA SER A 72 4.78 -5.59 25.82
C SER A 72 6.22 -5.37 25.34
N LEU A 73 6.71 -4.12 25.30
CA LEU A 73 8.11 -3.84 24.96
C LEU A 73 9.10 -4.36 26.03
N SER A 74 8.63 -4.69 27.23
CA SER A 74 9.46 -5.36 28.25
C SER A 74 9.73 -6.84 27.91
N VAL A 75 8.88 -7.45 27.07
CA VAL A 75 9.01 -8.86 26.67
C VAL A 75 10.04 -8.97 25.56
N GLU A 76 11.07 -9.79 25.78
CA GLU A 76 12.17 -9.99 24.82
C GLU A 76 11.67 -10.45 23.44
N ALA A 77 10.82 -11.46 23.38
CA ALA A 77 10.28 -11.97 22.11
C ALA A 77 9.56 -10.87 21.29
N VAL A 78 8.85 -9.95 21.95
CA VAL A 78 8.17 -8.83 21.28
C VAL A 78 9.18 -7.86 20.67
N ARG A 79 10.26 -7.53 21.39
CA ARG A 79 11.33 -6.67 20.87
C ARG A 79 12.02 -7.30 19.67
N VAL A 80 12.37 -8.59 19.77
CA VAL A 80 13.03 -9.33 18.69
C VAL A 80 12.19 -9.32 17.41
N VAL A 81 10.89 -9.63 17.51
CA VAL A 81 10.01 -9.63 16.33
C VAL A 81 9.83 -8.21 15.77
N ARG A 82 9.65 -7.20 16.63
CA ARG A 82 9.56 -5.80 16.21
C ARG A 82 10.78 -5.39 15.39
N ASP A 83 11.97 -5.68 15.91
CA ASP A 83 13.23 -5.30 15.28
C ASP A 83 13.43 -6.04 13.96
N ALA A 84 13.14 -7.34 13.92
CA ALA A 84 13.20 -8.11 12.69
C ALA A 84 12.27 -7.55 11.60
N VAL A 85 11.03 -7.18 11.93
CA VAL A 85 10.09 -6.59 10.96
C VAL A 85 10.59 -5.23 10.48
N VAL A 86 11.09 -4.38 11.38
CA VAL A 86 11.62 -3.05 11.02
C VAL A 86 12.85 -3.17 10.12
N ASP A 87 13.75 -4.09 10.43
CA ASP A 87 14.97 -4.31 9.66
C ASP A 87 14.67 -4.88 8.27
N GLU A 88 13.71 -5.80 8.15
CA GLU A 88 13.23 -6.33 6.87
C GLU A 88 12.59 -5.24 6.00
N VAL A 89 11.74 -4.40 6.57
CA VAL A 89 11.11 -3.28 5.84
C VAL A 89 12.17 -2.29 5.35
N ARG A 90 13.21 -2.03 6.17
CA ARG A 90 14.31 -1.15 5.80
C ARG A 90 15.18 -1.75 4.70
N SER A 91 15.50 -3.04 4.78
CA SER A 91 16.36 -3.71 3.80
C SER A 91 15.69 -3.78 2.41
N ARG A 92 14.35 -3.84 2.37
CA ARG A 92 13.54 -3.92 1.15
C ARG A 92 12.78 -2.64 0.82
N ALA A 93 13.20 -1.50 1.37
CA ALA A 93 12.49 -0.24 1.21
C ALA A 93 12.28 0.17 -0.27
N SER A 94 13.22 -0.18 -1.15
CA SER A 94 13.14 0.08 -2.59
C SER A 94 12.03 -0.71 -3.29
N GLU A 95 11.63 -1.88 -2.76
CA GLU A 95 10.52 -2.67 -3.31
C GLU A 95 9.16 -2.10 -2.85
N LEU A 96 9.12 -1.48 -1.67
CA LEU A 96 7.90 -0.95 -1.06
C LEU A 96 7.58 0.47 -1.53
N THR A 97 8.60 1.21 -1.96
CA THR A 97 8.51 2.63 -2.28
C THR A 97 9.09 2.84 -3.67
N PRO A 98 8.26 2.92 -4.73
CA PRO A 98 8.78 3.23 -6.06
C PRO A 98 9.44 4.61 -6.04
N PRO A 99 10.50 4.82 -6.84
CA PRO A 99 11.17 6.11 -6.94
C PRO A 99 10.17 7.18 -7.40
N VAL A 100 10.28 8.38 -6.82
CA VAL A 100 9.56 9.56 -7.33
C VAL A 100 10.12 9.85 -8.72
N ARG A 101 9.27 9.88 -9.74
CA ARG A 101 9.66 10.21 -11.12
C ARG A 101 9.50 11.70 -11.39
#